data_AF-A0A5D4RD40-F1
#
_entry.id   AF-A0A5D4RD40-F1
#
_cell.length_a   1.000
_cell.length_b   1.000
_cell.length_c   1.000
_cell.angle_alpha   90.00
_cell.angle_beta   90.00
_cell.angle_gamma   90.00
#
_symmetry.space_group_name_H-M   'P 1'
#
loop_
_entity.id
_entity.type
_entity.pdbx_description
1 polymer ?
#
loop_
_entity_poly.entity_id
_entity_poly.type
_entity_poly.pdbx_seq_one_letter_code
_entity_poly.pdbx_strand_id
1 'polypeptide(L)'
;MEQRLLTFGYILFFSGIVLFGFMHLAIAAYMPHLTGWSNPPGKLASVLTDIAGWVPYVLSIALIAAGILIVIYHLFFFKKGD
;
A
#
# COMPACT_ATOMS: atom_id res chain seq x y z
N MET A 1 24.46 10.88 6.30
CA MET A 1 23.79 9.59 5.99
C MET A 1 22.29 9.63 6.26
N GLU A 2 21.84 10.38 7.27
CA GLU A 2 20.44 10.57 7.64
C GLU A 2 19.50 11.07 6.52
N GLN A 3 19.93 12.07 5.74
CA GLN A 3 19.09 12.54 4.62
C GLN A 3 18.81 11.44 3.58
N ARG A 4 19.77 10.53 3.34
CA ARG A 4 19.55 9.39 2.43
C ARG A 4 18.51 8.41 2.96
N LEU A 5 18.48 8.17 4.28
CA LEU A 5 17.50 7.30 4.92
C LEU A 5 16.09 7.90 4.89
N LEU A 6 15.96 9.21 5.13
CA LEU A 6 14.69 9.92 5.00
C LEU A 6 14.17 9.93 3.57
N THR A 7 15.02 10.26 2.60
CA THR A 7 14.67 10.20 1.18
C THR A 7 14.21 8.80 0.78
N PHE A 8 14.90 7.77 1.25
CA PHE A 8 14.49 6.38 1.02
C PHE A 8 13.12 6.06 1.65
N GLY A 9 12.88 6.46 2.90
CA GLY A 9 11.59 6.29 3.58
C GLY A 9 10.44 6.98 2.84
N TYR A 10 10.66 8.21 2.35
CA TYR A 10 9.67 8.94 1.57
C TYR A 10 9.39 8.29 0.22
N ILE A 11 10.41 7.82 -0.49
CA ILE A 11 10.24 7.10 -1.77
C ILE A 11 9.44 5.81 -1.53
N LEU A 12 9.77 5.06 -0.49
CA LEU A 12 9.06 3.82 -0.14
C LEU A 12 7.58 4.09 0.16
N PHE A 13 7.32 5.10 0.97
CA PHE A 13 5.96 5.53 1.32
C PHE A 13 5.14 5.98 0.10
N PHE A 14 5.71 6.86 -0.72
CA PHE A 14 5.05 7.35 -1.94
C PHE A 14 4.79 6.22 -2.94
N SER A 15 5.76 5.33 -3.13
CA SER A 15 5.61 4.17 -4.02
C SER A 15 4.48 3.24 -3.55
N GLY A 16 4.37 3.04 -2.23
CA GLY A 16 3.30 2.27 -1.62
C GLY A 16 1.92 2.92 -1.83
N ILE A 17 1.81 4.23 -1.64
CA ILE A 17 0.56 4.98 -1.91
C ILE A 17 0.14 4.86 -3.37
N VAL A 18 1.08 5.05 -4.30
CA VAL A 18 0.79 4.98 -5.74
C VAL A 18 0.32 3.56 -6.11
N LEU A 19 1.02 2.54 -5.64
CA LEU A 19 0.64 1.14 -5.89
C LEU A 19 -0.74 0.80 -5.28
N PHE A 20 -1.01 1.27 -4.06
CA PHE A 20 -2.30 1.10 -3.39
C PHE A 20 -3.43 1.79 -4.17
N GLY A 21 -3.17 2.99 -4.68
CA GLY A 21 -4.10 3.74 -5.55
C GLY A 21 -4.41 2.98 -6.84
N PHE A 22 -3.39 2.47 -7.52
CA PHE A 22 -3.59 1.65 -8.73
C PHE A 22 -4.40 0.38 -8.45
N MET A 23 -4.21 -0.25 -7.29
CA MET A 23 -5.04 -1.39 -6.90
C MET A 23 -6.51 -1.00 -6.75
N HIS A 24 -6.81 0.13 -6.11
CA HIS A 24 -8.20 0.62 -6.00
C HIS A 24 -8.81 0.97 -7.35
N LEU A 25 -8.03 1.57 -8.25
CA LEU A 25 -8.46 1.83 -9.62
C LEU A 25 -8.76 0.54 -10.39
N ALA A 26 -7.89 -0.48 -10.27
CA ALA A 26 -8.09 -1.78 -10.89
C ALA A 26 -9.36 -2.47 -10.35
N ILE A 27 -9.59 -2.38 -9.03
CA ILE A 27 -10.79 -2.92 -8.39
C ILE A 27 -12.05 -2.23 -8.91
N ALA A 28 -12.04 -0.89 -8.97
CA ALA A 28 -13.16 -0.11 -9.48
C ALA A 28 -13.45 -0.40 -10.96
N ALA A 29 -12.41 -0.60 -11.78
CA ALA A 29 -12.55 -0.96 -13.19
C ALA A 29 -13.07 -2.39 -13.39
N TYR A 30 -12.74 -3.32 -12.49
CA TYR A 30 -13.17 -4.72 -12.58
C TYR A 30 -14.55 -4.97 -11.96
N MET A 31 -14.97 -4.16 -10.98
CA MET A 31 -16.26 -4.26 -10.29
C MET A 31 -17.51 -4.44 -11.17
N PRO A 32 -17.64 -3.80 -12.36
CA PRO A 32 -18.79 -3.99 -13.24
C PRO A 32 -18.91 -5.41 -13.83
N HIS A 33 -17.81 -6.16 -13.88
CA HIS A 33 -17.78 -7.52 -14.41
C HIS A 33 -18.23 -8.57 -13.39
N LEU A 34 -18.39 -8.20 -12.11
CA LEU A 34 -18.88 -9.10 -11.08
C LEU A 34 -20.41 -9.21 -11.10
N THR A 35 -20.92 -10.38 -11.49
CA THR A 35 -22.34 -10.71 -11.46
C THR A 35 -22.78 -11.10 -10.04
N GLY A 36 -23.53 -10.22 -9.36
CA GLY A 36 -24.13 -10.50 -8.07
C GLY A 36 -23.33 -10.03 -6.85
N TRP A 37 -24.04 -9.53 -5.83
CA TRP A 37 -23.48 -9.03 -4.57
C TRP A 37 -23.46 -10.09 -3.45
N SER A 38 -23.95 -11.31 -3.70
CA SER A 38 -24.44 -12.20 -2.64
C SER A 38 -23.55 -13.40 -2.27
N ASN A 39 -22.38 -13.59 -2.91
CA ASN A 39 -21.57 -14.77 -2.62
C ASN A 39 -20.41 -14.41 -1.66
N PRO A 40 -20.25 -15.10 -0.51
CA PRO A 40 -18.99 -15.07 0.23
C PRO A 40 -17.88 -15.58 -0.72
N PRO A 41 -16.72 -14.91 -0.84
CA PRO A 41 -16.05 -14.09 0.17
C PRO A 41 -16.15 -12.56 -0.06
N GLY A 42 -17.27 -12.02 -0.56
CA GLY A 42 -17.46 -10.58 -0.68
C GLY A 42 -16.67 -9.92 -1.83
N LYS A 43 -17.23 -8.83 -2.38
CA LYS A 43 -16.78 -8.26 -3.67
C LYS A 43 -15.28 -7.98 -3.75
N LEU A 44 -14.70 -7.37 -2.71
CA LEU A 44 -13.30 -6.97 -2.72
C LEU A 44 -12.36 -8.18 -2.85
N ALA A 45 -12.56 -9.22 -2.03
CA ALA A 45 -11.74 -10.43 -2.08
C ALA A 45 -11.92 -11.21 -3.38
N SER A 46 -13.14 -11.26 -3.93
CA SER A 46 -13.38 -11.84 -5.26
C SER A 46 -12.59 -11.10 -6.34
N VAL A 47 -12.72 -9.76 -6.41
CA VAL A 47 -11.96 -8.96 -7.37
C VAL A 47 -10.44 -9.16 -7.20
N LEU A 48 -9.92 -9.10 -5.97
CA LEU A 48 -8.48 -9.29 -5.73
C LEU A 48 -8.00 -10.68 -6.14
N THR A 49 -8.84 -11.71 -6.02
CA THR A 49 -8.50 -13.06 -6.46
C THR A 49 -8.50 -13.13 -7.98
N ASP A 50 -9.52 -12.56 -8.63
CA ASP A 50 -9.68 -12.60 -10.09
C ASP A 50 -8.62 -11.80 -10.85
N ILE A 51 -8.18 -10.65 -10.30
CA ILE A 51 -7.13 -9.81 -10.91
C ILE A 51 -5.71 -10.17 -10.44
N ALA A 52 -5.55 -11.27 -9.69
CA ALA A 52 -4.29 -11.61 -8.99
C ALA A 52 -3.74 -10.43 -8.14
N GLY A 53 -4.64 -9.61 -7.61
CA GLY A 53 -4.38 -8.36 -6.93
C GLY A 53 -3.88 -8.50 -5.49
N TRP A 54 -3.97 -9.68 -4.90
CA TRP A 54 -3.54 -9.92 -3.51
C TRP A 54 -2.08 -9.55 -3.26
N VAL A 55 -1.18 -9.98 -4.15
CA VAL A 55 0.26 -9.69 -4.03
C VAL A 55 0.54 -8.19 -4.09
N PRO A 56 0.14 -7.44 -5.14
CA PRO A 56 0.39 -6.01 -5.21
C PRO A 56 -0.34 -5.22 -4.10
N TYR A 57 -1.51 -5.69 -3.65
CA TYR A 57 -2.24 -5.05 -2.55
C TYR A 57 -1.50 -5.18 -1.22
N VAL A 58 -1.09 -6.40 -0.83
CA VAL A 58 -0.32 -6.63 0.40
C VAL A 58 1.04 -5.93 0.34
N LEU A 59 1.70 -5.97 -0.81
CA LEU A 59 2.97 -5.29 -1.02
C LEU A 59 2.84 -3.77 -0.84
N SER A 60 1.77 -3.17 -1.37
CA SER A 60 1.54 -1.73 -1.22
C SER A 60 1.41 -1.31 0.25
N ILE A 61 0.67 -2.09 1.05
CA ILE A 61 0.53 -1.85 2.49
C ILE A 61 1.87 -2.02 3.21
N ALA A 62 2.65 -3.06 2.85
CA ALA A 62 3.97 -3.27 3.42
C ALA A 62 4.94 -2.11 3.11
N LEU A 63 4.92 -1.57 1.89
CA LEU A 63 5.73 -0.43 1.49
C LEU A 63 5.33 0.85 2.24
N ILE A 64 4.02 1.09 2.40
CA ILE A 64 3.50 2.22 3.20
C ILE A 64 3.96 2.07 4.65
N ALA A 65 3.76 0.90 5.27
CA ALA A 65 4.12 0.63 6.65
C ALA A 65 5.63 0.79 6.88
N ALA A 66 6.46 0.20 6.03
CA ALA A 66 7.91 0.32 6.11
C ALA A 66 8.39 1.78 5.94
N GLY A 67 7.81 2.52 4.98
CA GLY A 67 8.11 3.94 4.80
C GLY A 67 7.75 4.79 6.03
N ILE A 68 6.57 4.57 6.61
CA ILE A 68 6.15 5.23 7.85
C ILE A 68 7.10 4.89 9.01
N LEU A 69 7.43 3.61 9.19
CA LEU A 69 8.32 3.16 10.26
C LEU A 69 9.70 3.82 10.18
N ILE A 70 10.27 3.96 8.97
CA ILE A 70 11.56 4.63 8.76
C ILE A 70 11.48 6.11 9.14
N VAL A 71 10.42 6.81 8.71
CA VAL A 71 10.22 8.24 9.01
C VAL A 71 10.00 8.46 10.50
N ILE A 72 9.16 7.65 11.15
CA ILE A 72 8.90 7.71 12.60
C ILE A 72 10.18 7.43 13.37
N TYR A 73 10.90 6.36 13.03
CA TYR A 73 12.15 6.01 13.70
C TYR A 73 13.15 7.16 13.65
N HIS A 74 13.33 7.76 12.47
CA HIS A 74 14.19 8.93 12.32
C HIS A 74 13.72 10.10 13.19
N LEU A 75 12.42 10.38 13.21
CA LEU A 75 11.86 11.51 13.95
C LEU A 75 11.99 11.36 15.47
N PHE A 76 11.90 10.13 16.01
CA PHE A 76 12.04 9.90 17.45
C PHE A 76 13.49 9.74 17.91
N PHE A 77 14.36 9.09 17.12
CA PHE A 77 15.75 8.83 17.53
C PHE A 77 16.69 10.00 17.25
N PHE A 78 16.54 10.71 16.12
CA PHE A 78 17.46 11.80 15.76
C PHE A 78 17.05 13.15 16.35
N LYS A 79 15.76 13.48 16.39
CA LYS A 79 15.30 14.76 16.96
C LYS A 79 15.54 14.88 18.47
N LYS A 80 15.75 13.76 19.17
CA LYS A 80 16.00 13.75 20.63
C LYS A 80 17.49 13.91 20.97
N GLY A 81 18.38 13.89 19.98
CA GLY A 81 19.83 14.01 20.15
C GLY A 81 20.41 15.42 19.95
N ASP A 82 19.59 16.37 19.46
CA ASP A 82 19.89 17.81 19.37
C ASP A 82 19.18 18.58 20.49
#